data_AF-A0A7C8YH67-F1
#
_entry.id   AF-A0A7C8YH67-F1
#
_cell.length_a   1.000
_cell.length_b   1.000
_cell.length_c   1.000
_cell.angle_alpha   90.00
_cell.angle_beta   90.00
_cell.angle_gamma   90.00
#
_symmetry.space_group_name_H-M   'P 1'
#
loop_
_entity.id
_entity.type
_entity.pdbx_description
1 polymer ?
#
loop_
_entity_poly.entity_id
_entity_poly.type
_entity_poly.pdbx_seq_one_letter_code
_entity_poly.pdbx_strand_id
1 'polypeptide(L)'
;EGYNVSADSFTKFKDKDGKFRKELSGDTKGLMNLFEASRIGIQGEDILDEAREFSTQLLKTSLKNAEQLEATIIGDTLSHPCLRSLPRLTAQNFLHNFEVSLKLLHNFVDAHGWTNEVRNLARMDFDVTQITLQSETTEVHRWESDDIKGLPNSMKMCLKALQAITDDI
;
A
#
# COMPACT_ATOMS: atom_id res chain seq x y z
N GLU A 1 -1.79 -14.09 -4.20
CA GLU A 1 -2.17 -15.46 -4.62
C GLU A 1 -3.24 -15.95 -3.66
N GLY A 2 -4.35 -16.50 -4.17
CA GLY A 2 -5.57 -16.81 -3.40
C GLY A 2 -5.46 -18.03 -2.48
N TYR A 3 -4.33 -18.19 -1.80
CA TYR A 3 -4.14 -19.26 -0.82
C TYR A 3 -5.04 -19.05 0.38
N ASN A 4 -5.67 -20.13 0.82
CA ASN A 4 -6.45 -20.13 2.04
C ASN A 4 -5.49 -20.31 3.23
N VAL A 5 -5.15 -19.21 3.90
CA VAL A 5 -4.30 -19.21 5.10
C VAL A 5 -5.19 -18.91 6.30
N SER A 6 -5.22 -19.81 7.28
CA SER A 6 -6.02 -19.58 8.49
C SER A 6 -5.47 -18.42 9.32
N ALA A 7 -6.36 -17.49 9.70
CA ALA A 7 -6.08 -16.42 10.64
C ALA A 7 -5.63 -16.94 12.03
N ASP A 8 -5.94 -18.19 12.38
CA ASP A 8 -5.46 -18.81 13.62
C ASP A 8 -3.93 -18.93 13.68
N SER A 9 -3.24 -18.79 12.54
CA SER A 9 -1.78 -18.68 12.48
C SER A 9 -1.21 -17.55 13.35
N PHE A 10 -2.03 -16.54 13.69
CA PHE A 10 -1.67 -15.43 14.58
C PHE A 10 -1.86 -15.74 16.08
N THR A 11 -2.53 -16.83 16.46
CA THR A 11 -2.73 -17.22 17.87
C THR A 11 -1.42 -17.42 18.62
N LYS A 12 -0.35 -17.84 17.92
CA LYS A 12 1.00 -17.97 18.47
C LYS A 12 1.60 -16.68 19.01
N PHE A 13 1.03 -15.52 18.65
CA PHE A 13 1.44 -14.19 19.13
C PHE A 13 0.62 -13.71 20.33
N LYS A 14 -0.38 -14.49 20.77
CA LYS A 14 -1.16 -14.20 21.96
C LYS A 14 -0.52 -14.76 23.24
N ASP A 15 -0.86 -14.18 24.37
CA ASP A 15 -0.51 -14.62 25.71
C ASP A 15 -1.58 -15.60 26.27
N LYS A 16 -1.41 -16.00 27.54
CA LYS A 16 -2.33 -16.92 28.23
C LYS A 16 -3.72 -16.33 28.45
N ASP A 17 -3.85 -15.01 28.42
CA ASP A 17 -5.11 -14.28 28.59
C ASP A 17 -5.81 -14.07 27.23
N GLY A 18 -5.24 -14.59 26.13
CA GLY A 18 -5.78 -14.48 24.79
C GLY A 18 -5.55 -13.11 24.14
N LYS A 19 -4.64 -12.28 24.67
CA LYS A 19 -4.30 -10.95 24.13
C LYS A 19 -2.97 -10.99 23.39
N PHE A 20 -2.78 -10.12 22.41
CA PHE A 20 -1.47 -9.98 21.77
C PHE A 20 -0.39 -9.59 22.79
N ARG A 21 0.73 -10.32 22.74
CA ARG A 21 1.87 -10.17 23.64
C ARG A 21 2.45 -8.77 23.60
N LYS A 22 2.50 -8.09 24.74
CA LYS A 22 3.05 -6.72 24.85
C LYS A 22 4.53 -6.63 24.51
N GLU A 23 5.25 -7.75 24.62
CA GLU A 23 6.66 -7.88 24.25
C GLU A 23 6.90 -7.60 22.75
N LEU A 24 5.85 -7.69 21.91
CA LEU A 24 5.92 -7.36 20.48
C LEU A 24 6.03 -5.86 20.22
N SER A 25 5.85 -5.01 21.23
CA SER A 25 5.88 -3.54 21.09
C SER A 25 7.21 -2.98 20.59
N GLY A 26 8.32 -3.70 20.80
CA GLY A 26 9.64 -3.29 20.31
C GLY A 26 9.91 -3.65 18.85
N ASP A 27 9.06 -4.47 18.21
CA ASP A 27 9.26 -4.91 16.83
C ASP A 27 8.40 -4.09 15.85
N THR A 28 8.80 -2.84 15.59
CA THR A 28 8.10 -1.93 14.65
C THR A 28 7.81 -2.61 13.31
N LYS A 29 8.79 -3.35 12.78
CA LYS A 29 8.68 -4.08 11.51
C LYS A 29 7.65 -5.21 11.57
N GLY A 30 7.67 -6.02 12.63
CA GLY A 30 6.66 -7.04 12.86
C GLY A 30 5.27 -6.44 12.99
N LEU A 31 5.15 -5.28 13.66
CA LEU A 31 3.89 -4.55 13.80
C LEU A 31 3.37 -3.99 12.47
N MET A 32 4.23 -3.44 11.61
CA MET A 32 3.85 -3.00 10.26
C MET A 32 3.32 -4.17 9.41
N ASN A 33 4.03 -5.31 9.43
CA ASN A 33 3.60 -6.51 8.71
C ASN A 33 2.30 -7.09 9.26
N LEU A 34 2.12 -7.10 10.59
CA LEU A 34 0.88 -7.52 11.23
C LEU A 34 -0.28 -6.59 10.86
N PHE A 35 -0.04 -5.28 10.84
CA PHE A 35 -1.02 -4.29 10.40
C PHE A 35 -1.45 -4.56 8.95
N GLU A 36 -0.52 -4.70 8.01
CA GLU A 36 -0.84 -5.01 6.61
C GLU A 36 -1.62 -6.32 6.48
N ALA A 37 -1.14 -7.40 7.10
CA ALA A 37 -1.81 -8.70 7.06
C ALA A 37 -3.22 -8.67 7.68
N SER A 38 -3.44 -7.86 8.71
CA SER A 38 -4.79 -7.69 9.30
C SER A 38 -5.79 -7.05 8.34
N ARG A 39 -5.33 -6.33 7.31
CA ARG A 39 -6.20 -5.62 6.35
C ARG A 39 -6.82 -6.55 5.31
N ILE A 40 -6.26 -7.74 5.10
CA ILE A 40 -6.82 -8.73 4.15
C ILE A 40 -7.81 -9.69 4.80
N GLY A 41 -8.07 -9.54 6.10
CA GLY A 41 -9.04 -10.36 6.82
C GLY A 41 -10.46 -10.28 6.26
N ILE A 42 -11.16 -11.40 6.36
CA ILE A 42 -12.55 -11.57 5.97
C ILE A 42 -13.48 -11.65 7.20
N GLN A 43 -14.79 -11.61 6.96
CA GLN A 43 -15.78 -11.66 8.04
C GLN A 43 -15.65 -12.96 8.87
N GLY A 44 -15.64 -12.81 10.20
CA GLY A 44 -15.51 -13.92 11.15
C GLY A 44 -14.09 -14.19 11.63
N GLU A 45 -13.09 -13.44 11.14
CA GLU A 45 -11.70 -13.53 11.58
C GLU A 45 -11.38 -12.49 12.67
N ASP A 46 -12.02 -12.61 13.83
CA ASP A 46 -11.92 -11.64 14.94
C ASP A 46 -10.46 -11.36 15.37
N ILE A 47 -9.59 -12.37 15.28
CA ILE A 47 -8.16 -12.24 15.58
C ILE A 47 -7.46 -11.21 14.70
N LEU A 48 -7.90 -11.01 13.46
CA LEU A 48 -7.33 -10.00 12.56
C LEU A 48 -7.84 -8.60 12.89
N ASP A 49 -9.09 -8.45 13.33
CA ASP A 49 -9.57 -7.17 13.83
C ASP A 49 -8.81 -6.75 15.11
N GLU A 50 -8.58 -7.70 16.03
CA GLU A 50 -7.73 -7.47 17.19
C GLU A 50 -6.28 -7.15 16.81
N ALA A 51 -5.70 -7.88 15.84
CA ALA A 51 -4.34 -7.65 15.35
C ALA A 51 -4.20 -6.24 14.77
N ARG A 52 -5.22 -5.77 14.05
CA ARG A 52 -5.27 -4.42 13.48
C ARG A 52 -5.28 -3.37 14.57
N GLU A 53 -6.14 -3.51 15.58
CA GLU A 53 -6.21 -2.55 16.68
C GLU A 53 -4.88 -2.50 17.46
N PHE A 54 -4.36 -3.67 17.82
CA PHE A 54 -3.09 -3.82 18.54
C PHE A 54 -1.91 -3.18 17.79
N SER A 55 -1.73 -3.54 16.51
CA SER A 55 -0.64 -2.99 15.69
C SER A 55 -0.80 -1.50 15.46
N THR A 56 -2.02 -1.00 15.19
CA THR A 56 -2.29 0.43 15.00
C THR A 56 -1.90 1.25 16.22
N GLN A 57 -2.26 0.81 17.43
CA GLN A 57 -1.95 1.54 18.66
C GLN A 57 -0.43 1.62 18.90
N LEU A 58 0.28 0.52 18.69
CA LEU A 58 1.73 0.47 18.91
C LEU A 58 2.49 1.26 17.83
N LEU A 59 2.09 1.17 16.55
CA LEU A 59 2.68 1.97 15.48
C LEU A 59 2.47 3.48 15.69
N LYS A 60 1.27 3.90 16.13
CA LYS A 60 1.03 5.30 16.50
C LYS A 60 1.90 5.76 17.68
N THR A 61 2.24 4.85 18.58
CA THR A 61 3.11 5.14 19.72
C THR A 61 4.57 5.23 19.29
N SER A 62 5.04 4.37 18.37
CA SER A 62 6.43 4.37 17.88
C SER A 62 6.76 5.63 17.07
N LEU A 63 5.77 6.25 16.40
CA LEU A 63 5.94 7.54 15.70
C LEU A 63 6.57 8.64 16.57
N LYS A 64 6.39 8.61 17.89
CA LYS A 64 6.94 9.63 18.80
C LYS A 64 8.46 9.58 18.93
N ASN A 65 9.06 8.41 18.68
CA ASN A 65 10.48 8.14 18.89
C ASN A 65 11.20 7.73 17.59
N ALA A 66 10.48 7.64 16.47
CA ALA A 66 11.04 7.24 15.19
C ALA A 66 11.82 8.38 14.54
N GLU A 67 12.87 8.04 13.80
CA GLU A 67 13.56 8.99 12.92
C GLU A 67 12.62 9.48 11.82
N GLN A 68 12.88 10.67 11.25
CA GLN A 68 11.97 11.33 10.30
C GLN A 68 11.51 10.42 9.15
N LEU A 69 12.44 9.67 8.55
CA LEU A 69 12.14 8.80 7.40
C LEU A 69 11.36 7.53 7.79
N GLU A 70 11.67 6.96 8.96
CA GLU A 70 10.91 5.84 9.52
C GLU A 70 9.49 6.29 9.90
N ALA A 71 9.35 7.47 10.51
CA ALA A 71 8.06 8.05 10.86
C ALA A 71 7.18 8.27 9.62
N THR A 72 7.77 8.75 8.51
CA THR A 72 7.07 8.87 7.22
C THR A 72 6.54 7.51 6.76
N ILE A 73 7.38 6.47 6.73
CA ILE A 73 6.99 5.13 6.25
C ILE A 73 5.92 4.50 7.16
N ILE A 74 6.02 4.65 8.48
CA ILE A 74 5.00 4.18 9.43
C ILE A 74 3.68 4.94 9.19
N GLY A 75 3.74 6.27 9.04
CA GLY A 75 2.57 7.10 8.78
C GLY A 75 1.88 6.75 7.47
N ASP A 76 2.66 6.51 6.41
CA ASP A 76 2.17 6.08 5.10
C ASP A 76 1.53 4.70 5.17
N THR A 77 2.14 3.75 5.89
CA THR A 77 1.56 2.41 6.10
C THR A 77 0.20 2.50 6.78
N LEU A 78 0.07 3.35 7.82
CA LEU A 78 -1.18 3.54 8.54
C LEU A 78 -2.28 4.23 7.69
N SER A 79 -1.88 5.13 6.79
CA SER A 79 -2.80 5.94 5.98
C SER A 79 -3.20 5.24 4.68
N HIS A 80 -2.22 4.58 4.04
CA HIS A 80 -2.31 3.95 2.73
C HIS A 80 -1.75 2.52 2.80
N PRO A 81 -2.46 1.56 3.44
CA PRO A 81 -1.98 0.19 3.55
C PRO A 81 -1.75 -0.40 2.17
N CYS A 82 -0.56 -0.94 1.91
CA CYS A 82 -0.14 -1.46 0.61
C CYS A 82 -1.14 -2.47 0.05
N LEU A 83 -1.68 -3.35 0.91
CA LEU A 83 -2.58 -4.43 0.49
C LEU A 83 -4.02 -3.97 0.17
N ARG A 84 -4.39 -2.72 0.48
CA ARG A 84 -5.70 -2.14 0.15
C ARG A 84 -5.63 -0.89 -0.73
N SER A 85 -4.44 -0.44 -1.08
CA SER A 85 -4.23 0.76 -1.88
C SER A 85 -3.97 0.41 -3.33
N LEU A 86 -4.15 1.38 -4.24
CA LEU A 86 -3.80 1.19 -5.64
C LEU A 86 -2.28 0.99 -5.75
N PRO A 87 -1.80 -0.15 -6.29
CA PRO A 87 -0.38 -0.47 -6.31
C PRO A 87 0.48 0.61 -6.97
N ARG A 88 -0.05 1.31 -7.97
CA ARG A 88 0.66 2.40 -8.66
C ARG A 88 0.93 3.60 -7.74
N LEU A 89 -0.03 3.97 -6.88
CA LEU A 89 0.12 5.10 -5.98
C LEU A 89 1.13 4.80 -4.87
N THR A 90 1.09 3.59 -4.32
CA THR A 90 2.04 3.18 -3.29
C THR A 90 3.44 2.89 -3.84
N ALA A 91 3.55 2.44 -5.10
CA ALA A 91 4.83 2.17 -5.75
C ALA A 91 5.73 3.40 -5.85
N GLN A 92 5.18 4.59 -6.11
CA GLN A 92 5.98 5.81 -6.19
C GLN A 92 6.66 6.12 -4.86
N ASN A 93 5.90 6.08 -3.77
CA ASN A 93 6.42 6.33 -2.43
C ASN A 93 7.44 5.27 -2.01
N PHE A 94 7.16 4.00 -2.32
CA PHE A 94 8.09 2.91 -2.08
C PHE A 94 9.40 3.10 -2.88
N LEU A 95 9.33 3.48 -4.16
CA LEU A 95 10.52 3.72 -4.98
C LEU A 95 11.33 4.93 -4.51
N HIS A 96 10.67 5.96 -4.00
CA HIS A 96 11.33 7.12 -3.41
C HIS A 96 12.11 6.75 -2.14
N ASN A 97 11.50 5.91 -1.28
CA ASN A 97 12.04 5.50 0.01
C ASN A 97 12.64 4.09 0.01
N PHE A 98 13.00 3.56 -1.16
CA PHE A 98 13.22 2.13 -1.43
C PHE A 98 14.12 1.40 -0.43
N GLU A 99 15.25 1.99 -0.06
CA GLU A 99 16.19 1.35 0.87
C GLU A 99 15.58 1.19 2.27
N VAL A 100 14.92 2.23 2.77
CA VAL A 100 14.32 2.20 4.12
C VAL A 100 13.04 1.38 4.11
N SER A 101 12.22 1.47 3.05
CA SER A 101 11.06 0.61 2.87
C SER A 101 11.45 -0.87 2.84
N LEU A 102 12.54 -1.24 2.16
CA LEU A 102 13.05 -2.63 2.17
C LEU A 102 13.52 -3.08 3.56
N LYS A 103 14.25 -2.23 4.29
CA LYS A 103 14.70 -2.54 5.66
C LYS A 103 13.51 -2.75 6.59
N LEU A 104 12.53 -1.85 6.56
CA LEU A 104 11.38 -1.86 7.46
C LEU A 104 10.32 -2.91 7.11
N LEU A 105 10.14 -3.26 5.83
CA LEU A 105 9.09 -4.21 5.43
C LEU A 105 9.64 -5.63 5.19
N HIS A 106 10.83 -5.78 4.59
CA HIS A 106 11.23 -7.04 3.95
C HIS A 106 12.44 -7.76 4.56
N ASN A 107 12.95 -7.32 5.72
CA ASN A 107 14.05 -7.95 6.46
C ASN A 107 15.39 -7.97 5.70
N PHE A 108 15.57 -7.05 4.75
CA PHE A 108 16.75 -7.02 3.91
C PHE A 108 17.82 -6.13 4.56
N VAL A 109 18.79 -6.77 5.23
CA VAL A 109 19.91 -6.09 5.90
C VAL A 109 21.04 -5.79 4.92
N ASP A 110 21.23 -6.64 3.91
CA ASP A 110 22.26 -6.46 2.89
C ASP A 110 21.61 -6.17 1.54
N ALA A 111 21.44 -4.88 1.23
CA ALA A 111 21.11 -4.43 -0.11
C ALA A 111 22.27 -4.77 -1.07
N HIS A 112 22.34 -6.04 -1.49
CA HIS A 112 23.29 -6.52 -2.48
C HIS A 112 23.06 -5.82 -3.82
N GLY A 113 24.04 -5.95 -4.73
CA GLY A 113 23.98 -5.46 -6.11
C GLY A 113 22.57 -5.50 -6.66
N TRP A 114 21.99 -6.71 -6.79
CA TRP A 114 20.67 -7.00 -7.38
C TRP A 114 19.51 -6.10 -6.92
N THR A 115 19.54 -5.56 -5.71
CA THR A 115 18.49 -4.65 -5.22
C THR A 115 18.48 -3.33 -5.99
N ASN A 116 19.66 -2.86 -6.45
CA ASN A 116 19.78 -1.71 -7.33
C ASN A 116 19.27 -2.04 -8.74
N GLU A 117 19.53 -3.22 -9.28
CA GLU A 117 18.98 -3.66 -10.57
C GLU A 117 17.46 -3.73 -10.51
N VAL A 118 16.89 -4.28 -9.43
CA VAL A 118 15.43 -4.29 -9.22
C VAL A 118 14.88 -2.89 -9.06
N ARG A 119 15.54 -2.00 -8.30
CA ARG A 119 15.14 -0.59 -8.18
C ARG A 119 15.14 0.11 -9.53
N ASN A 120 16.20 -0.09 -10.32
CA ASN A 120 16.33 0.53 -11.64
C ASN A 120 15.26 -0.01 -12.60
N LEU A 121 15.02 -1.31 -12.60
CA LEU A 121 13.96 -1.92 -13.40
C LEU A 121 12.59 -1.38 -13.02
N ALA A 122 12.28 -1.35 -11.72
CA ALA A 122 10.99 -0.83 -11.23
C ALA A 122 10.81 0.66 -11.53
N ARG A 123 11.90 1.47 -11.50
CA ARG A 123 11.85 2.87 -11.92
C ARG A 123 11.57 3.01 -13.42
N MET A 124 12.27 2.24 -14.27
CA MET A 124 12.01 2.27 -15.71
C MET A 124 10.57 1.86 -16.04
N ASP A 125 10.03 0.81 -15.40
CA ASP A 125 8.64 0.39 -15.57
C ASP A 125 7.65 1.48 -15.15
N PHE A 126 7.92 2.14 -14.01
CA PHE A 126 7.12 3.26 -13.53
C PHE A 126 7.12 4.42 -14.54
N ASP A 127 8.30 4.82 -15.01
CA ASP A 127 8.47 5.94 -15.95
C ASP A 127 7.77 5.65 -17.29
N VAL A 128 7.97 4.45 -17.86
CA VAL A 128 7.33 4.03 -19.10
C VAL A 128 5.80 4.01 -18.96
N THR A 129 5.30 3.49 -17.84
CA THR A 129 3.85 3.48 -17.61
C THR A 129 3.32 4.90 -17.43
N GLN A 130 4.02 5.77 -16.71
CA GLN A 130 3.61 7.15 -16.49
C GLN A 130 3.52 7.91 -17.82
N ILE A 131 4.52 7.77 -18.70
CA ILE A 131 4.52 8.37 -20.04
C ILE A 131 3.32 7.85 -20.86
N THR A 132 3.05 6.55 -20.80
CA THR A 132 1.92 5.93 -21.52
C THR A 132 0.59 6.50 -21.03
N LEU A 133 0.38 6.54 -19.70
CA LEU A 133 -0.82 7.11 -19.09
C LEU A 133 -1.00 8.59 -19.44
N GLN A 134 0.07 9.38 -19.45
CA GLN A 134 0.01 10.80 -19.85
C GLN A 134 -0.38 10.96 -21.33
N SER A 135 0.11 10.09 -22.20
CA SER A 135 -0.29 10.07 -23.60
C SER A 135 -1.76 9.71 -23.75
N GLU A 136 -2.24 8.66 -23.07
CA GLU A 136 -3.66 8.26 -23.06
C GLU A 136 -4.55 9.38 -22.53
N THR A 137 -4.14 10.02 -21.44
CA THR A 137 -4.84 11.19 -20.88
C THR A 137 -4.91 12.33 -21.89
N THR A 138 -3.83 12.63 -22.60
CA THR A 138 -3.82 13.68 -23.64
C THR A 138 -4.80 13.35 -24.77
N GLU A 139 -4.86 12.08 -25.18
CA GLU A 139 -5.80 11.60 -26.18
C GLU A 139 -7.26 11.71 -25.70
N VAL A 140 -7.55 11.37 -24.45
CA VAL A 140 -8.88 11.52 -23.84
C VAL A 140 -9.32 12.99 -23.82
N HIS A 141 -8.41 13.91 -23.49
CA HIS A 141 -8.71 15.35 -23.52
C HIS A 141 -8.95 15.88 -24.94
N ARG A 142 -8.37 15.23 -25.96
CA ARG A 142 -8.56 15.60 -27.36
C ARG A 142 -9.94 15.19 -27.90
N TRP A 143 -10.66 14.29 -27.22
CA TRP A 143 -11.99 13.86 -27.67
C TRP A 143 -12.96 15.05 -27.60
N GLU A 144 -13.41 15.52 -28.76
CA GLU A 144 -14.27 16.69 -28.85
C GLU A 144 -15.69 16.39 -28.33
N SER A 145 -16.36 17.43 -27.81
CA SER A 145 -17.76 17.35 -27.35
C SER A 145 -18.71 16.83 -28.42
N ASP A 146 -18.42 17.09 -29.70
CA ASP A 146 -19.25 16.68 -30.83
C ASP A 146 -19.18 15.17 -31.10
N ASP A 147 -18.02 14.53 -30.92
CA ASP A 147 -17.87 13.07 -31.00
C ASP A 147 -18.61 12.37 -29.84
N ILE A 148 -18.65 13.03 -28.68
CA ILE A 148 -19.32 12.52 -27.48
C ILE A 148 -20.85 12.54 -27.64
N LYS A 149 -21.42 13.46 -28.43
CA LYS A 149 -22.88 13.58 -28.64
C LYS A 149 -23.48 12.33 -29.31
N GLY A 150 -22.73 11.64 -30.17
CA GLY A 150 -23.16 10.42 -30.87
C GLY A 150 -23.13 9.15 -30.01
N LEU A 151 -22.45 9.17 -28.85
CA LEU A 151 -22.27 7.98 -28.02
C LEU A 151 -23.55 7.56 -27.27
N PRO A 152 -23.73 6.26 -26.98
CA PRO A 152 -24.74 5.78 -26.02
C PRO A 152 -24.58 6.43 -24.64
N ASN A 153 -25.69 6.61 -23.92
CA ASN A 153 -25.69 7.29 -22.62
C ASN A 153 -24.75 6.64 -21.58
N SER A 154 -24.60 5.31 -21.59
CA SER A 154 -23.67 4.61 -20.70
C SER A 154 -22.21 5.02 -20.95
N MET A 155 -21.81 5.16 -22.21
CA MET A 155 -20.45 5.57 -22.61
C MET A 155 -20.19 7.05 -22.29
N LYS A 156 -21.19 7.92 -22.49
CA LYS A 156 -21.12 9.33 -22.08
C LYS A 156 -20.89 9.50 -20.58
N MET A 157 -21.53 8.66 -19.76
CA MET A 157 -21.36 8.68 -18.31
C MET A 157 -19.95 8.24 -17.89
N CYS A 158 -19.41 7.18 -18.51
CA CYS A 158 -18.03 6.74 -18.27
C CYS A 158 -17.02 7.83 -18.65
N LEU A 159 -17.22 8.50 -19.80
CA LEU A 159 -16.30 9.54 -20.25
C LEU A 159 -16.28 10.76 -19.33
N LYS A 160 -17.45 11.21 -18.87
CA LYS A 160 -17.56 12.30 -17.90
C LYS A 160 -16.93 11.94 -16.57
N ALA A 161 -17.07 10.69 -16.12
CA ALA A 161 -16.40 10.23 -14.91
C ALA A 161 -14.87 10.23 -15.08
N LEU A 162 -14.36 9.79 -16.24
CA LEU A 162 -12.93 9.85 -16.55
C LEU A 162 -12.41 11.29 -16.60
N GLN A 163 -13.11 12.21 -17.29
CA GLN A 163 -12.75 13.63 -17.34
C GLN A 163 -12.71 14.25 -15.93
N ALA A 164 -13.75 14.04 -15.12
CA ALA A 164 -13.80 14.55 -13.74
C ALA A 164 -12.65 14.03 -12.86
N ILE A 165 -12.25 12.76 -13.01
CA ILE A 165 -11.12 12.19 -12.27
C ILE A 165 -9.79 12.78 -12.76
N THR A 166 -9.71 13.13 -14.04
CA THR A 166 -8.46 13.61 -14.65
C THR A 166 -8.24 15.11 -14.41
N ASP A 167 -9.32 15.90 -14.29
CA ASP A 167 -9.26 17.33 -13.95
C ASP A 167 -8.93 17.59 -12.46
N ASP A 168 -9.12 16.60 -11.59
CA ASP A 168 -8.85 16.66 -10.13
C ASP A 168 -7.41 16.26 -9.74
N ILE A 169 -6.57 15.82 -10.70
CA ILE A 169 -5.16 15.41 -10.50
C ILE A 169 -4.21 16.50 -11.01
#